data_AF-A0A553RLA8-F1
#
_entry.id   AF-A0A553RLA8-F1
#
_cell.length_a   1.000
_cell.length_b   1.000
_cell.length_c   1.000
_cell.angle_alpha   90.00
_cell.angle_beta   90.00
_cell.angle_gamma   90.00
#
_symmetry.space_group_name_H-M   'P 1'
#
loop_
_entity.id
_entity.type
_entity.pdbx_description
1 polymer ?
#
loop_
_entity_poly.entity_id
_entity_poly.type
_entity_poly.pdbx_seq_one_letter_code
_entity_poly.pdbx_strand_id
1 'polypeptide(L)' 'MFARSFRKHGAIPLSTYMRIYKKGDIVDIKGTGAVQKGMPHKCYHGKTGRVYNITQHAVGVIVNKQV' A
#
# COMPACT_ATOMS: atom_id res chain seq x y z
N MET A 1 -12.38 -8.45 -2.45
CA MET A 1 -11.56 -7.40 -1.77
C MET A 1 -10.62 -6.66 -2.72
N PHE A 2 -9.79 -7.36 -3.50
CA PHE A 2 -8.77 -6.74 -4.36
C PHE A 2 -9.24 -6.42 -5.79
N ALA A 3 -10.48 -6.76 -6.14
CA ALA A 3 -11.09 -6.34 -7.40
C ALA A 3 -11.11 -4.81 -7.48
N ARG A 4 -10.73 -4.28 -8.65
CA ARG A 4 -10.77 -2.84 -8.92
C ARG A 4 -12.23 -2.40 -9.08
N SER A 5 -12.53 -1.20 -8.60
CA SER A 5 -13.86 -0.60 -8.76
C SER A 5 -14.20 -0.38 -10.23
N PHE A 6 -15.50 -0.27 -10.52
CA PHE A 6 -16.01 0.00 -11.85
C PHE A 6 -15.33 1.23 -12.49
N ARG A 7 -14.97 1.11 -13.78
CA ARG A 7 -14.25 2.14 -14.56
C ARG A 7 -12.89 2.56 -13.98
N LYS A 8 -12.28 1.75 -13.11
CA LYS A 8 -10.92 1.96 -12.58
C LYS A 8 -9.97 0.81 -12.94
N HIS A 9 -10.26 0.07 -14.00
CA HIS A 9 -9.38 -0.98 -14.53
C HIS A 9 -8.14 -0.38 -15.21
N GLY A 10 -7.12 -1.21 -15.46
CA GLY A 10 -5.86 -0.81 -16.11
C GLY A 10 -4.73 -0.47 -15.14
N ALA A 11 -3.70 0.17 -15.69
CA ALA A 11 -2.47 0.53 -14.97
C ALA A 11 -2.73 1.59 -13.90
N ILE A 12 -1.86 1.60 -12.88
CA ILE A 12 -1.90 2.59 -11.80
C ILE A 12 -1.36 3.93 -12.32
N PRO A 13 -1.98 5.07 -12.01
CA PRO A 13 -1.47 6.37 -12.42
C PRO A 13 -0.10 6.66 -11.78
N LEU A 14 0.78 7.34 -12.52
CA LEU A 14 2.15 7.67 -12.09
C LEU A 14 2.21 8.49 -10.80
N SER A 15 1.16 9.25 -10.48
CA SER A 15 1.04 10.00 -9.24
C SER A 15 1.19 9.14 -7.97
N THR A 16 0.84 7.86 -8.03
CA THR A 16 0.98 6.94 -6.89
C THR A 16 2.45 6.61 -6.62
N TYR A 17 3.26 6.48 -7.68
CA TYR A 17 4.68 6.14 -7.59
C TYR A 17 5.54 7.36 -7.23
N MET A 18 5.16 8.56 -7.69
CA MET A 18 5.89 9.79 -7.41
C MET A 18 5.63 10.36 -6.01
N ARG A 19 4.76 9.73 -5.22
CA ARG A 19 4.47 10.19 -3.86
C ARG A 19 5.65 9.88 -2.95
N ILE A 20 6.23 10.94 -2.39
CA ILE A 20 7.37 10.85 -1.47
C ILE A 20 6.85 10.45 -0.08
N TYR A 21 7.50 9.46 0.53
CA TYR A 21 7.28 9.06 1.90
C TYR A 21 8.55 9.29 2.72
N LYS A 22 8.38 9.64 3.99
CA LYS A 22 9.46 9.76 4.97
C LYS A 22 9.23 8.78 6.12
N LYS A 23 10.31 8.42 6.82
CA LYS A 23 10.21 7.60 8.03
C LYS A 23 9.40 8.35 9.08
N GLY A 24 8.49 7.64 9.75
CA GLY A 24 7.59 8.22 10.76
C GLY A 24 6.26 8.73 10.22
N ASP A 25 6.10 8.87 8.89
CA ASP A 25 4.83 9.25 8.27
C ASP A 25 3.74 8.23 8.57
N ILE A 26 2.52 8.73 8.78
CA ILE A 26 1.32 7.91 8.98
C ILE A 26 0.71 7.62 7.61
N VAL A 27 0.55 6.35 7.29
CA VAL A 27 0.10 5.88 5.97
C VAL A 27 -0.94 4.77 6.09
N ASP A 28 -1.84 4.71 5.11
CA ASP A 28 -2.82 3.64 4.98
C ASP A 28 -2.36 2.55 4.01
N ILE A 29 -2.60 1.30 4.38
CA ILE A 29 -2.28 0.14 3.55
C ILE A 29 -3.49 -0.21 2.68
N LYS A 30 -3.43 0.11 1.39
CA LYS A 30 -4.45 -0.29 0.40
C LYS A 30 -3.83 -1.12 -0.72
N GLY A 31 -4.16 -2.40 -0.77
CA GLY A 31 -3.82 -3.28 -1.88
C GLY A 31 -4.62 -2.94 -3.14
N THR A 32 -3.92 -2.88 -4.28
CA THR A 32 -4.53 -2.67 -5.61
C THR A 32 -4.36 -3.93 -6.44
N GLY A 33 -5.44 -4.44 -7.04
CA GLY A 33 -5.40 -5.65 -7.87
C GLY A 33 -4.65 -5.52 -9.20
N ALA A 34 -4.12 -4.32 -9.53
CA ALA A 34 -3.36 -4.08 -10.75
C ALA A 34 -1.89 -4.56 -10.66
N VAL A 35 -1.36 -4.75 -9.44
CA VAL A 35 0.02 -5.20 -9.20
C VAL A 35 -0.04 -6.40 -8.27
N GLN A 36 0.59 -7.50 -8.66
CA GLN A 36 0.59 -8.74 -7.87
C GLN A 36 1.81 -8.86 -6.95
N LYS A 37 2.98 -8.39 -7.41
CA LYS A 37 4.23 -8.44 -6.63
C LYS A 37 4.22 -7.40 -5.51
N GLY A 38 4.66 -7.79 -4.32
CA GLY A 38 4.74 -6.89 -3.16
C GLY A 38 3.39 -6.55 -2.53
N MET A 39 2.30 -7.27 -2.89
CA MET A 39 1.00 -7.06 -2.26
C MET A 39 1.02 -7.46 -0.78
N PRO A 40 0.37 -6.66 0.10
CA PRO A 40 0.19 -7.03 1.49
C PRO A 40 -0.83 -8.18 1.61
N HIS A 41 -0.70 -8.97 2.68
CA HIS A 41 -1.72 -9.97 3.00
C HIS A 41 -3.07 -9.29 3.33
N LYS A 42 -4.18 -9.97 3.01
CA LYS A 42 -5.56 -9.45 3.15
C LYS A 42 -5.89 -8.90 4.54
N CYS A 43 -5.31 -9.45 5.60
CA CYS A 43 -5.57 -9.01 6.97
C CYS A 43 -4.99 -7.64 7.33
N TYR A 44 -4.09 -7.09 6.51
CA TYR A 44 -3.48 -5.78 6.73
C TYR A 44 -4.10 -4.67 5.86
N HIS A 45 -4.97 -5.04 4.93
CA HIS A 45 -5.59 -4.06 4.04
C HIS A 45 -6.62 -3.22 4.80
N GLY A 46 -6.54 -1.90 4.61
CA GLY A 46 -7.36 -0.92 5.33
C GLY A 46 -6.80 -0.55 6.71
N LYS A 47 -5.61 -1.00 7.07
CA LYS A 47 -4.95 -0.58 8.31
C LYS A 47 -4.08 0.65 8.09
N THR A 48 -4.12 1.55 9.06
CA THR A 48 -3.19 2.67 9.17
C THR A 48 -1.98 2.25 9.98
N GLY A 49 -0.79 2.66 9.55
CA GLY A 49 0.46 2.36 10.24
C GLY A 49 1.49 3.47 10.06
N ARG A 50 2.70 3.24 10.58
CA ARG A 50 3.82 4.18 10.46
C ARG A 50 4.93 3.60 9.60
N VAL A 51 5.51 4.44 8.75
CA VAL A 51 6.65 4.05 7.91
C VAL A 51 7.89 3.83 8.78
N TYR A 52 8.45 2.62 8.75
CA TYR A 52 9.67 2.27 9.49
C TYR A 52 10.92 2.27 8.61
N ASN A 53 10.77 1.76 7.38
CA ASN A 53 11.86 1.66 6.42
C ASN A 53 11.37 1.96 5.01
N ILE A 54 12.26 2.50 4.19
CA ILE A 54 12.00 2.82 2.79
C ILE A 54 13.07 2.10 1.98
N THR A 55 12.64 1.30 1.02
CA THR A 55 13.52 0.61 0.06
C THR A 55 13.33 1.21 -1.33
N GLN A 56 14.15 0.78 -2.30
CA GLN A 56 14.14 1.35 -3.66
C GLN A 56 12.76 1.30 -4.35
N HIS A 57 11.95 0.27 -4.07
CA HIS A 57 10.66 0.06 -4.74
C HIS A 57 9.50 -0.23 -3.78
N ALA A 58 9.72 -0.19 -2.45
CA ALA A 58 8.69 -0.51 -1.47
C ALA A 58 8.84 0.31 -0.19
N VAL A 59 7.75 0.37 0.58
CA VAL A 59 7.71 1.04 1.88
C VAL A 59 7.34 0.01 2.93
N GLY A 60 8.18 -0.10 3.95
CA GLY A 60 7.92 -0.90 5.13
C GLY A 60 7.07 -0.12 6.13
N VAL A 61 5.93 -0.69 6.51
CA VAL A 61 4.97 -0.06 7.44
C VAL A 61 4.75 -0.96 8.65
N ILE A 62 4.90 -0.41 9.86
CA ILE A 62 4.56 -1.08 11.11
C ILE A 62 3.05 -0.93 11.34
N VAL A 63 2.38 -2.06 11.56
CA VAL A 63 0.95 -2.15 11.84
C VAL A 63 0.69 -3.15 12.95
N ASN A 64 -0.22 -2.79 13.86
CA ASN A 64 -0.67 -3.70 14.91
C ASN A 64 -1.75 -4.64 14.35
N LYS A 65 -1.55 -5.94 14.55
CA LYS A 65 -2.54 -6.96 14.23
C LYS A 65 -3.27 -7.37 15.49
N GLN A 66 -4.59 -7.24 15.50
CA GLN A 66 -5.44 -7.90 16.49
C GLN A 66 -5.33 -9.41 16.24
N VAL A 67 -4.88 -10.13 17.26
CA VAL A 67 -4.69 -11.58 17.27
C VAL A 67 -6.01 -12.28 17.47
#